data_AF-A0A378BF32-F1
#
_entry.id   AF-A0A378BF32-F1
#
_cell.length_a   1.000
_cell.length_b   1.000
_cell.length_c   1.000
_cell.angle_alpha   90.00
_cell.angle_beta   90.00
_cell.angle_gamma   90.00
#
_symmetry.space_group_name_H-M   'P 1'
#
loop_
_entity.id
_entity.type
_entity.pdbx_description
1 polymer ?
#
loop_
_entity_poly.entity_id
_entity_poly.type
_entity_poly.pdbx_seq_one_letter_code
_entity_poly.pdbx_strand_id
1 'polypeptide(L)' 'MGDKVTDKAYFGTGLGIAVRQGNTDLQQKFNAALEKVKKDGTYQTIYNKWFQK' A
#
# COMPACT_ATOMS: atom_id res chain seq x y z
N MET A 1 -17.49 -20.64 4.30
CA MET A 1 -16.16 -20.02 4.11
C MET A 1 -15.88 -19.21 5.35
N GLY A 2 -14.78 -19.48 6.05
CA GLY A 2 -14.46 -18.79 7.31
C GLY A 2 -14.16 -17.31 7.07
N ASP A 3 -14.65 -16.44 7.96
CA ASP A 3 -14.47 -15.01 7.86
C ASP A 3 -12.98 -14.63 7.79
N LYS A 4 -12.67 -13.63 6.95
CA LYS A 4 -11.32 -13.10 6.86
C LYS A 4 -10.98 -12.42 8.19
N VAL A 5 -10.10 -13.04 8.97
CA VAL A 5 -9.56 -12.43 10.18
C VAL A 5 -8.67 -11.26 9.75
N THR A 6 -9.17 -10.05 9.95
CA THR A 6 -8.50 -8.78 9.57
C THR A 6 -8.22 -7.91 10.79
N ASP A 7 -8.17 -8.54 11.97
CA ASP A 7 -7.98 -7.86 13.23
C ASP A 7 -6.66 -7.07 13.22
N LYS A 8 -6.78 -5.74 13.29
CA LYS A 8 -5.64 -4.81 13.23
C LYS A 8 -4.66 -5.03 14.38
N ALA A 9 -5.11 -5.57 15.52
CA ALA A 9 -4.23 -5.89 16.63
C ALA A 9 -3.26 -7.03 16.30
N TYR A 10 -3.62 -7.91 15.36
CA TYR A 10 -2.84 -9.09 14.98
C TYR A 10 -2.16 -8.96 13.60
N PHE A 11 -2.77 -8.23 12.66
CA PHE A 11 -2.26 -8.09 11.28
C PHE A 11 -1.70 -6.70 10.95
N GLY A 12 -1.78 -5.76 11.89
CA GLY A 12 -1.27 -4.40 11.74
C GLY A 12 -2.19 -3.48 10.92
N THR A 13 -1.82 -2.19 10.83
CA THR A 13 -2.59 -1.17 10.10
C THR A 13 -2.38 -1.19 8.59
N GLY A 14 -1.49 -2.04 8.08
CA GLY A 14 -1.17 -2.17 6.66
C GLY A 14 0.32 -2.33 6.37
N LEU A 15 0.69 -2.12 5.10
CA LEU A 15 2.07 -2.16 4.61
C LEU A 15 2.65 -0.75 4.47
N GLY A 16 3.96 -0.59 4.70
CA GLY A 16 4.66 0.69 4.55
C GLY A 16 6.00 0.54 3.83
N ILE A 17 6.45 1.61 3.16
CA ILE A 17 7.78 1.69 2.54
C ILE A 17 8.69 2.51 3.45
N ALA A 18 9.77 1.91 3.94
CA ALA A 18 10.75 2.59 4.77
C ALA A 18 11.75 3.34 3.88
N VAL A 19 12.05 4.59 4.26
CA VAL A 19 13.12 5.40 3.69
C VAL A 19 14.12 5.80 4.78
N ARG A 20 15.32 6.21 4.39
CA ARG A 20 16.33 6.71 5.33
C ARG A 20 15.78 7.90 6.11
N GLN A 21 15.99 7.91 7.43
CA GLN A 21 15.62 9.04 8.28
C GLN A 21 16.23 10.36 7.76
N GLY A 22 15.42 11.42 7.76
CA GLY A 22 15.78 12.73 7.23
C GLY A 22 15.59 12.90 5.71
N ASN A 23 15.31 11.83 4.96
CA ASN A 23 15.06 11.92 3.52
C ASN A 23 13.58 12.21 3.20
N THR A 24 13.13 13.40 3.60
CA THR A 24 11.72 13.84 3.45
C THR A 24 11.32 14.01 1.98
N ASP A 25 12.23 14.45 1.11
CA ASP A 25 11.96 14.59 -0.33
C ASP A 25 11.60 13.25 -0.97
N LEU A 26 12.39 12.21 -0.70
CA LEU A 26 12.11 10.87 -1.21
C LEU A 26 10.81 10.30 -0.62
N GLN A 27 10.57 10.51 0.67
CA GLN A 27 9.32 10.11 1.33
C GLN A 27 8.10 10.75 0.65
N GLN A 28 8.16 12.06 0.40
CA GLN A 28 7.07 12.81 -0.24
C GLN A 28 6.83 12.35 -1.67
N LYS A 29 7.90 12.12 -2.44
CA LYS A 29 7.79 11.59 -3.81
C LYS A 29 7.10 10.24 -3.84
N PHE A 30 7.46 9.33 -2.94
CA PHE A 30 6.78 8.03 -2.83
C PHE A 30 5.31 8.18 -2.45
N ASN A 31 4.99 9.01 -1.46
CA ASN A 31 3.60 9.24 -1.06
C ASN A 31 2.76 9.81 -2.21
N ALA A 32 3.26 10.84 -2.90
CA ALA A 32 2.56 11.43 -4.04
C ALA A 32 2.39 10.44 -5.20
N ALA A 33 3.41 9.63 -5.48
CA ALA A 33 3.32 8.58 -6.50
C ALA A 33 2.26 7.53 -6.12
N LEU A 34 2.24 7.08 -4.86
CA LEU A 34 1.26 6.13 -4.34
C LEU A 34 -0.16 6.67 -4.42
N GLU A 35 -0.38 7.96 -4.12
CA GLU A 35 -1.70 8.59 -4.29
C GLU A 35 -2.12 8.63 -5.75
N LYS A 36 -1.18 8.98 -6.66
CA LYS A 36 -1.46 9.03 -8.09
C LYS A 36 -1.84 7.66 -8.66
N VAL A 37 -1.07 6.61 -8.36
CA VAL A 37 -1.36 5.25 -8.86
C VAL A 37 -2.63 4.65 -8.27
N LYS A 38 -3.04 5.09 -7.07
CA LYS A 38 -4.34 4.70 -6.50
C LYS A 38 -5.48 5.42 -7.20
N LYS A 39 -5.32 6.71 -7.49
CA LYS A 39 -6.35 7.54 -8.13
C LYS A 39 -6.56 7.20 -9.60
N ASP A 40 -5.50 6.85 -10.33
CA ASP A 40 -5.60 6.51 -11.75
C ASP A 40 -6.00 5.05 -12.01
N GLY A 41 -6.10 4.24 -10.96
CA GLY A 41 -6.48 2.82 -11.07
C GLY A 41 -5.32 1.88 -11.41
N THR A 42 -4.08 2.38 -11.60
CA THR A 42 -2.90 1.53 -11.81
C THR A 42 -2.69 0.56 -10.65
N TYR A 43 -2.95 1.00 -9.42
CA TYR A 43 -2.91 0.15 -8.24
C TYR A 43 -3.89 -1.03 -8.36
N GLN A 44 -5.12 -0.76 -8.80
CA GLN A 44 -6.14 -1.80 -8.99
C GLN A 44 -5.69 -2.80 -10.07
N THR A 45 -5.12 -2.32 -11.17
CA THR A 45 -4.58 -3.17 -12.25
C THR A 45 -3.47 -4.10 -11.74
N ILE A 46 -2.53 -3.59 -10.95
CA ILE A 46 -1.45 -4.39 -10.36
C ILE A 46 -2.04 -5.39 -9.36
N TYR A 47 -2.94 -4.95 -8.48
CA TYR A 47 -3.59 -5.83 -7.50
C TYR A 47 -4.32 -6.99 -8.20
N ASN A 48 -5.10 -6.68 -9.23
CA ASN A 48 -5.83 -7.69 -10.00
C ASN A 48 -4.88 -8.67 -10.70
N LYS A 49 -3.75 -8.21 -11.22
CA LYS A 49 -2.79 -9.08 -11.91
C LYS A 49 -2.12 -10.10 -10.99
N TRP A 50 -1.82 -9.73 -9.75
CA TRP A 50 -0.95 -10.53 -8.87
C TRP A 50 -1.65 -11.11 -7.64
N PHE A 51 -2.77 -10.52 -7.22
CA PHE A 51 -3.45 -10.85 -5.96
C PHE A 51 -4.93 -11.19 -6.13
N GLN A 52 -5.53 -11.09 -7.33
CA GLN A 52 -6.81 -11.74 -7.56
C GLN A 52 -6.59 -13.26 -7.51
N LYS A 53 -7.27 -13.87 -6.54
CA LYS A 53 -7.54 -15.31 -6.50
C LYS A 53 -8.97 -15.51 -6.93
#